data_AF-A0A1X0D7D2-F1
#
_entry.id   AF-A0A1X0D7D2-F1
#
_cell.length_a   1.000
_cell.length_b   1.000
_cell.length_c   1.000
_cell.angle_alpha   90.00
_cell.angle_beta   90.00
_cell.angle_gamma   90.00
#
_symmetry.space_group_name_H-M   'P 1'
#
loop_
_entity.id
_entity.type
_entity.pdbx_description
1 polymer ?
#
loop_
_entity_poly.entity_id
_entity_poly.type
_entity_poly.pdbx_seq_one_letter_code
_entity_poly.pdbx_strand_id
1 'polypeptide(L)' 'MSAVELLQPDPTTLVVSMHPNRTHGRRVSMAFTDGHTGHRYQLVLDPEATDYVTRLLATAIKSPRITAMADQIEAAQREQ' A
#
# COMPACT_ATOMS: atom_id res chain seq x y z
N MET A 1 -5.83 -15.72 -15.99
CA MET A 1 -5.25 -15.00 -14.84
C MET A 1 -6.09 -13.76 -14.62
N SER A 2 -6.67 -13.54 -13.44
CA SER A 2 -7.36 -12.28 -13.15
C SER A 2 -6.33 -11.15 -13.24
N ALA A 3 -6.62 -10.10 -13.99
CA ALA A 3 -5.78 -8.91 -14.01
C ALA A 3 -5.65 -8.39 -12.57
N VAL A 4 -4.42 -8.25 -12.08
CA VAL A 4 -4.17 -7.63 -10.77
C VAL A 4 -4.33 -6.13 -10.98
N GLU A 5 -5.31 -5.54 -10.28
CA GLU A 5 -5.48 -4.09 -10.26
C GLU A 5 -4.41 -3.47 -9.36
N LEU A 6 -3.64 -2.52 -9.92
CA LEU A 6 -2.64 -1.76 -9.17
C LEU A 6 -3.30 -0.50 -8.64
N LEU A 7 -3.20 -0.27 -7.34
CA LEU A 7 -3.70 0.94 -6.68
C LEU A 7 -2.56 1.94 -6.49
N GLN A 8 -2.82 3.21 -6.77
CA GLN A 8 -1.87 4.31 -6.61
C GLN A 8 -2.45 5.36 -5.64
N PRO A 9 -2.23 5.22 -4.33
CA PRO A 9 -2.74 6.16 -3.35
C PRO A 9 -2.30 7.60 -3.64
N ASP A 10 -3.26 8.53 -3.76
CA ASP A 10 -2.96 9.97 -3.75
C ASP A 10 -2.51 10.37 -2.32
N PRO A 11 -1.25 10.79 -2.14
CA PRO A 11 -0.70 11.12 -0.82
C PRO A 11 -1.46 12.23 -0.10
N THR A 12 -2.12 13.13 -0.82
CA THR A 12 -2.87 14.26 -0.24
C THR A 12 -4.20 13.82 0.37
N THR A 13 -4.71 12.65 -0.03
CA THR A 13 -5.97 12.07 0.45
C THR A 13 -5.76 10.95 1.47
N LEU A 14 -4.50 10.57 1.70
CA LEU A 14 -4.13 9.47 2.57
C LEU A 14 -4.36 9.85 4.04
N VAL A 15 -5.22 9.08 4.70
CA VAL A 15 -5.57 9.27 6.11
C VAL A 15 -5.39 7.95 6.84
N VAL A 16 -4.67 8.00 7.96
CA VAL A 16 -4.51 6.87 8.89
C VAL A 16 -5.14 7.22 10.22
N SER A 17 -5.92 6.30 10.78
CA SER A 17 -6.62 6.49 12.05
C SER A 17 -6.77 5.18 12.82
N MET A 18 -6.89 5.27 14.14
CA MET A 18 -7.14 4.13 15.01
C MET A 18 -8.52 4.25 15.65
N HIS A 19 -9.33 3.20 15.52
CA HIS A 19 -10.72 3.17 15.98
C HIS A 19 -10.93 2.04 16.99
N PRO A 20 -11.61 2.30 18.12
CA PRO A 20 -12.09 1.23 18.98
C PRO A 20 -13.25 0.49 18.30
N ASN A 21 -13.17 -0.84 18.19
CA ASN A 21 -14.28 -1.69 17.76
C ASN A 21 -14.61 -2.71 18.86
N ARG A 22 -15.89 -2.86 19.20
CA ARG A 22 -16.33 -3.71 20.31
C ARG A 22 -16.19 -5.21 20.01
N THR A 23 -16.42 -5.60 18.77
CA THR A 23 -16.39 -7.01 18.32
C THR A 23 -14.97 -7.47 18.02
N HIS A 24 -14.15 -6.56 17.51
CA HIS A 24 -12.85 -6.88 16.93
C HIS A 24 -11.66 -6.29 17.69
N GLY A 25 -11.90 -5.48 18.72
CA GLY A 25 -10.85 -4.73 19.42
C GLY A 25 -10.44 -3.49 18.63
N ARG A 26 -9.29 -2.88 18.97
CA ARG A 26 -8.81 -1.71 18.22
C ARG A 26 -8.49 -2.09 16.76
N ARG A 27 -8.77 -1.19 15.83
CA ARG A 27 -8.49 -1.34 14.40
C ARG A 27 -7.77 -0.10 13.88
N VAL A 28 -6.85 -0.30 12.97
CA VAL A 28 -6.19 0.77 12.22
C VAL A 28 -6.81 0.80 10.84
N SER A 29 -7.29 1.97 10.42
CA SER A 29 -7.75 2.18 9.05
C SER A 29 -6.79 3.08 8.30
N MET A 30 -6.55 2.75 7.03
CA MET A 30 -5.89 3.59 6.05
C MET A 30 -6.88 3.82 4.91
N ALA A 31 -7.23 5.08 4.66
CA ALA A 31 -8.12 5.46 3.56
C ALA A 31 -7.37 6.38 2.59
N PHE A 32 -7.61 6.20 1.29
CA PHE A 32 -7.01 7.02 0.24
C PHE A 32 -7.91 7.02 -0.99
N THR A 33 -7.77 8.02 -1.83
CA THR A 33 -8.28 8.01 -3.20
C THR A 33 -7.20 7.48 -4.12
N ASP A 34 -7.54 6.54 -5.00
CA ASP A 34 -6.63 6.08 -6.05
C ASP A 34 -6.47 7.18 -7.10
N GLY A 35 -5.23 7.60 -7.34
CA GLY A 35 -4.91 8.68 -8.28
C GLY A 35 -5.19 8.31 -9.74
N HIS A 36 -5.26 7.02 -10.06
CA HIS A 36 -5.57 6.55 -11.41
C HIS A 36 -7.07 6.55 -11.71
N THR A 37 -7.88 5.93 -10.83
CA THR A 37 -9.32 5.74 -11.04
C THR A 37 -10.19 6.80 -10.36
N GLY A 38 -9.67 7.55 -9.39
CA GLY A 38 -10.44 8.47 -8.54
C GLY A 38 -11.32 7.77 -7.49
N HIS A 39 -11.29 6.44 -7.40
CA HIS A 39 -12.06 5.68 -6.43
C HIS A 39 -11.46 5.79 -5.03
N ARG A 40 -12.33 5.89 -4.01
CA ARG A 40 -11.90 5.88 -2.61
C ARG A 40 -11.83 4.45 -2.09
N TYR A 41 -10.67 4.09 -1.57
CA TYR A 41 -10.39 2.81 -0.93
C TYR A 41 -10.16 2.99 0.57
N GLN A 42 -10.52 1.95 1.34
CA GLN A 42 -10.25 1.88 2.77
C GLN A 42 -9.79 0.47 3.14
N LEU A 43 -8.57 0.38 3.68
CA LEU A 43 -8.02 -0.82 4.28
C LEU A 43 -8.18 -0.74 5.81
N VAL A 44 -8.62 -1.83 6.44
CA VAL A 44 -8.75 -1.90 7.89
C VAL A 44 -8.04 -3.16 8.39
N LEU A 45 -7.10 -2.96 9.29
CA LEU A 45 -6.27 -4.02 9.87
C LEU A 45 -6.33 -3.97 11.40
N ASP A 46 -5.99 -5.08 12.04
CA ASP A 46 -5.64 -5.05 13.45
C ASP A 46 -4.23 -4.43 13.66
N PRO A 47 -3.87 -4.03 14.89
CA PRO A 47 -2.58 -3.39 15.16
C PRO A 47 -1.36 -4.26 14.84
N GLU A 48 -1.45 -5.57 15.02
CA GLU A 48 -0.32 -6.49 14.81
C GLU A 48 -0.03 -6.64 13.31
N ALA A 49 -1.07 -6.87 12.51
CA ALA A 49 -0.98 -6.88 11.06
C ALA A 49 -0.50 -5.53 10.51
N THR A 50 -0.93 -4.41 11.12
CA THR A 50 -0.48 -3.07 10.73
C THR A 50 1.02 -2.89 10.96
N ASP A 51 1.54 -3.27 12.13
CA ASP A 51 2.98 -3.19 12.43
C ASP A 51 3.78 -4.07 11.46
N TYR A 52 3.31 -5.30 11.23
CA TYR A 52 3.95 -6.22 10.29
C TYR A 52 4.01 -5.66 8.86
N VAL A 53 2.89 -5.18 8.31
CA VAL A 53 2.83 -4.58 6.96
C VAL A 53 3.73 -3.35 6.87
N THR A 54 3.74 -2.50 7.91
CA THR A 54 4.61 -1.32 7.96
C THR A 54 6.08 -1.72 7.85
N ARG A 55 6.51 -2.76 8.58
CA ARG A 55 7.87 -3.30 8.50
C ARG A 55 8.18 -3.85 7.11
N LEU A 56 7.28 -4.65 6.53
CA LEU A 56 7.46 -5.18 5.18
C LEU A 56 7.66 -4.08 4.14
N LEU A 57 6.82 -3.04 4.16
CA LEU A 57 6.94 -1.91 3.24
C LEU A 57 8.25 -1.15 3.45
N ALA A 58 8.61 -0.88 4.71
CA ALA A 58 9.87 -0.20 5.05
C ALA A 58 11.11 -1.00 4.62
N THR A 59 11.07 -2.32 4.76
CA THR A 59 12.12 -3.22 4.24
C THR A 59 12.14 -3.21 2.72
N ALA A 60 10.98 -3.23 2.07
CA ALA A 60 10.89 -3.32 0.62
C ALA A 60 11.55 -2.12 -0.07
N ILE A 61 11.24 -0.90 0.38
CA ILE A 61 11.81 0.34 -0.19
C ILE A 61 13.32 0.52 0.08
N LYS A 62 13.89 -0.26 1.01
CA LYS A 62 15.33 -0.25 1.34
C LYS A 62 16.08 -1.47 0.78
N SER A 63 15.39 -2.40 0.13
CA SER A 63 15.97 -3.65 -0.33
C SER A 63 16.69 -3.46 -1.68
N PRO A 64 18.02 -3.66 -1.75
CA PRO A 64 18.75 -3.52 -3.02
C PRO A 64 18.23 -4.44 -4.12
N ARG A 65 17.74 -5.64 -3.74
CA ARG A 65 17.16 -6.61 -4.67
C ARG A 65 15.86 -6.08 -5.29
N ILE A 66 14.98 -5.48 -4.49
CA ILE A 66 13.69 -4.97 -4.98
C ILE A 66 13.91 -3.74 -5.86
N THR A 67 14.82 -2.84 -5.45
CA THR A 67 15.23 -1.70 -6.27
C THR A 67 15.78 -2.16 -7.62
N ALA A 68 16.72 -3.11 -7.64
CA ALA A 68 17.30 -3.61 -8.89
C ALA A 68 16.24 -4.22 -9.84
N MET A 69 15.22 -4.90 -9.30
CA MET A 69 14.11 -5.41 -10.10
C MET A 69 13.26 -4.28 -10.68
N ALA A 70 12.99 -3.23 -9.91
CA ALA A 70 12.27 -2.06 -10.40
C ALA A 70 13.05 -1.35 -11.52
N ASP A 71 14.37 -1.15 -11.35
CA ASP A 71 15.25 -0.54 -12.34
C ASP A 71 15.26 -1.33 -13.66
N GLN A 72 15.24 -2.66 -13.59
CA GLN A 72 15.15 -3.53 -14.78
C GLN A 72 13.83 -3.36 -15.52
N ILE A 73 12.72 -3.22 -14.80
CA ILE A 73 11.40 -2.97 -15.40
C ILE A 73 11.40 -1.59 -16.07
N GLU A 74 11.92 -0.56 -15.41
CA GLU A 74 12.03 0.77 -16.00
C GLU A 74 12.90 0.78 -17.26
N ALA A 75 14.03 0.07 -17.25
CA ALA A 75 14.89 -0.06 -18.43
C ALA A 75 14.15 -0.74 -19.59
N ALA A 76 13.48 -1.85 -19.34
CA ALA A 76 12.72 -2.58 -20.35
C ALA A 76 11.56 -1.75 -20.95
N GLN A 77 10.98 -0.83 -20.18
CA GLN A 77 9.94 0.10 -20.67
C GLN A 77 10.49 1.20 -21.57
N ARG A 78 11.75 1.62 -21.40
CA ARG A 78 12.39 2.66 -22.24
C ARG A 78 12.82 2.15 -23.62
N GLU A 79 13.00 0.84 -23.74
CA GLU A 79 13.39 0.17 -25.00
C GLU A 79 12.18 -0.16 -25.90
N GLN A 80 10.95 0.07 -25.41
CA GLN A 80 9.69 -0.06 -26.16
C GLN A 80 9.26 1.30 -26.72
#